data_AF-A0A445HND9-F1
#
_entry.id   AF-A0A445HND9-F1
#
_cell.length_a   1.000
_cell.length_b   1.000
_cell.length_c   1.000
_cell.angle_alpha   90.00
_cell.angle_beta   90.00
_cell.angle_gamma   90.00
#
_symmetry.space_group_name_H-M   'P 1'
#
loop_
_entity.id
_entity.type
_entity.pdbx_description
1 polymer ?
#
loop_
_entity_poly.entity_id
_entity_poly.type
_entity_poly.pdbx_seq_one_letter_code
_entity_poly.pdbx_strand_id
1 'polypeptide(L)'
;MCNAMKVVVQNLTGTLFYIQVDNDATVEDLKKEIEAQQKLPCDRLILALHVDYRPLKKIEEEKASLIDCGVQDGSHLYLFFNPIDDDFKDHFMLTWPDFHLD
;
A
#
# COMPACT_ATOMS: atom_id res chain seq x y z
N MET A 1 7.28 1.29 -26.44
CA MET A 1 6.94 0.12 -25.61
C MET A 1 6.51 0.69 -24.28
N CYS A 2 5.21 0.78 -24.03
CA CYS A 2 4.71 1.29 -22.76
C CYS A 2 4.76 0.11 -21.78
N ASN A 3 5.80 0.05 -20.94
CA ASN A 3 5.82 -0.94 -19.88
C ASN A 3 5.01 -0.37 -18.72
N ALA A 4 3.88 -1.02 -18.45
CA ALA A 4 3.10 -0.84 -17.24
C ALA A 4 3.37 -2.03 -16.32
N MET A 5 3.35 -1.79 -15.02
CA MET A 5 3.45 -2.84 -14.02
C MET A 5 2.10 -3.05 -13.34
N LYS A 6 1.87 -4.28 -12.91
CA LYS A 6 0.64 -4.71 -12.26
C LYS A 6 0.94 -5.16 -10.84
N VAL A 7 0.40 -4.46 -9.87
CA VAL A 7 0.57 -4.77 -8.44
C VAL A 7 -0.68 -5.43 -7.88
N VAL A 8 -0.47 -6.30 -6.88
CA VAL A 8 -1.54 -6.94 -6.12
C VAL A 8 -1.78 -6.13 -4.86
N VAL A 9 -3.02 -5.73 -4.61
CA VAL A 9 -3.40 -4.98 -3.40
C VAL A 9 -4.39 -5.82 -2.60
N GLN A 10 -4.10 -6.02 -1.32
CA GLN A 10 -5.00 -6.65 -0.36
C GLN A 10 -5.64 -5.61 0.55
N ASN A 11 -6.96 -5.58 0.64
CA ASN A 11 -7.66 -4.71 1.59
C ASN A 11 -7.82 -5.37 2.98
N LEU A 12 -8.37 -4.62 3.93
CA LEU A 12 -8.63 -5.10 5.30
C LEU A 12 -9.61 -6.28 5.39
N THR A 13 -10.45 -6.51 4.37
CA THR A 13 -11.36 -7.69 4.33
C THR A 13 -10.66 -8.93 3.79
N GLY A 14 -9.36 -8.84 3.48
CA GLY A 14 -8.58 -9.92 2.87
C GLY A 14 -8.80 -10.06 1.36
N THR A 15 -9.60 -9.20 0.73
CA THR A 15 -9.88 -9.22 -0.71
C THR A 15 -8.66 -8.72 -1.47
N LEU A 16 -8.26 -9.48 -2.49
CA LEU A 16 -7.17 -9.14 -3.41
C LEU A 16 -7.74 -8.53 -4.69
N PHE A 17 -7.13 -7.45 -5.15
CA PHE A 17 -7.41 -6.83 -6.44
C PHE A 17 -6.11 -6.36 -7.10
N TYR A 18 -6.19 -6.09 -8.40
CA TYR A 18 -5.04 -5.66 -9.18
C TYR A 18 -5.17 -4.20 -9.58
N ILE A 19 -4.05 -3.48 -9.47
CA ILE A 19 -3.89 -2.13 -9.98
C ILE A 19 -2.78 -2.13 -11.01
N GLN A 20 -3.02 -1.48 -12.14
CA GLN A 20 -2.04 -1.31 -13.20
C GLN A 20 -1.62 0.14 -13.26
N VAL A 21 -0.31 0.39 -13.23
CA VAL A 21 0.29 1.72 -13.27
C VAL A 21 1.48 1.70 -14.23
N ASP A 22 1.90 2.87 -14.67
CA ASP A 22 3.13 3.00 -15.47
C ASP A 22 4.37 2.64 -14.62
N ASN A 23 5.46 2.22 -15.28
CA ASN A 23 6.69 1.83 -14.57
C ASN A 23 7.35 2.99 -13.81
N ASP A 24 7.15 4.23 -14.25
CA ASP A 24 7.63 5.45 -13.61
C ASP A 24 6.61 6.08 -12.65
N ALA A 25 5.49 5.38 -12.41
CA ALA A 25 4.44 5.86 -11.52
C ALA A 25 4.93 6.03 -10.07
N THR A 26 4.31 6.99 -9.41
CA THR A 26 4.56 7.33 -8.01
C THR A 26 3.57 6.66 -7.08
N VAL A 27 3.82 6.79 -5.78
CA VAL A 27 2.88 6.35 -4.74
C VAL A 27 1.55 7.10 -4.84
N GLU A 28 1.58 8.38 -5.22
CA GLU A 28 0.37 9.19 -5.47
C GLU A 28 -0.48 8.59 -6.59
N ASP A 29 0.14 8.23 -7.72
CA ASP A 29 -0.56 7.66 -8.87
C ASP A 29 -1.23 6.33 -8.52
N LEU A 30 -0.53 5.47 -7.78
CA LEU A 30 -1.08 4.22 -7.28
C LEU A 30 -2.29 4.45 -6.36
N LYS A 31 -2.23 5.41 -5.44
CA LYS A 31 -3.36 5.76 -4.57
C LYS A 31 -4.56 6.28 -5.38
N LYS A 32 -4.33 7.09 -6.42
CA LYS A 32 -5.39 7.59 -7.32
C LYS A 32 -6.07 6.46 -8.09
N GLU A 33 -5.31 5.50 -8.60
CA GLU A 33 -5.88 4.32 -9.27
C GLU A 33 -6.72 3.46 -8.30
N ILE A 34 -6.25 3.30 -7.05
CA ILE A 34 -7.03 2.63 -5.99
C ILE A 34 -8.30 3.42 -5.68
N GLU A 35 -8.24 4.74 -5.57
CA GLU A 35 -9.41 5.60 -5.35
C GLU A 35 -10.42 5.45 -6.48
N ALA A 36 -9.98 5.47 -7.73
CA ALA A 36 -10.85 5.32 -8.90
C ALA A 36 -11.54 3.94 -8.92
N GLN A 37 -10.81 2.87 -8.57
CA GLN A 37 -11.33 1.50 -8.64
C GLN A 37 -12.18 1.13 -7.42
N GLN A 38 -11.75 1.49 -6.21
CA GLN A 38 -12.40 1.10 -4.95
C GLN A 38 -13.37 2.18 -4.43
N LYS A 39 -13.36 3.39 -5.00
CA LYS A 39 -14.14 4.56 -4.56
C LYS A 39 -13.83 4.96 -3.12
N LEU A 40 -12.55 4.97 -2.78
CA LEU A 40 -12.03 5.26 -1.44
C LEU A 40 -11.13 6.51 -1.48
N PRO A 41 -11.26 7.45 -0.53
CA PRO A 41 -10.50 8.69 -0.54
C PRO A 41 -8.99 8.42 -0.43
N CYS A 42 -8.24 8.87 -1.43
CA CYS A 42 -6.79 8.65 -1.54
C CYS A 42 -5.99 9.14 -0.32
N ASP A 43 -6.40 10.26 0.29
CA ASP A 43 -5.77 10.87 1.48
C ASP A 43 -5.76 9.95 2.70
N ARG A 44 -6.66 8.98 2.76
CA ARG A 44 -6.76 8.03 3.87
C ARG A 44 -6.05 6.72 3.60
N LEU A 45 -5.55 6.48 2.38
CA LEU A 45 -4.93 5.22 2.01
C LEU A 45 -3.51 5.16 2.56
N ILE A 46 -3.24 4.08 3.29
CA ILE A 46 -1.90 3.71 3.75
C ILE A 46 -1.51 2.42 3.04
N LEU A 47 -0.36 2.42 2.36
CA LEU A 47 0.15 1.26 1.66
C LEU A 47 1.35 0.66 2.41
N ALA A 48 1.41 -0.66 2.48
CA ALA A 48 2.56 -1.39 3.01
C ALA A 48 2.97 -2.50 2.06
N LEU A 49 4.27 -2.60 1.77
CA LEU A 49 4.81 -3.61 0.87
C LEU A 49 5.13 -4.90 1.62
N HIS A 50 4.64 -6.02 1.07
CA HIS A 50 5.00 -7.37 1.50
C HIS A 50 6.31 -7.79 0.81
N VAL A 51 7.34 -8.11 1.61
CA VAL A 51 8.62 -8.64 1.10
C VAL A 51 9.02 -9.85 1.94
N ASP A 52 9.14 -11.01 1.29
CA ASP A 52 9.74 -12.28 1.73
C ASP A 52 10.17 -12.36 3.21
N TYR A 53 9.22 -12.65 4.09
CA TYR A 53 9.41 -12.88 5.54
C TYR A 53 10.08 -11.73 6.32
N ARG A 54 10.17 -10.54 5.72
CA ARG A 54 10.67 -9.33 6.38
C ARG A 54 9.52 -8.50 6.94
N PRO A 55 9.80 -7.64 7.94
CA PRO A 55 8.83 -6.65 8.40
C PRO A 55 8.31 -5.81 7.23
N LEU A 56 6.99 -5.59 7.16
CA LEU A 56 6.38 -4.82 6.08
C LEU A 56 6.93 -3.39 6.11
N LYS A 57 7.33 -2.87 4.96
CA LYS A 57 7.73 -1.47 4.82
C LYS A 57 6.51 -0.63 4.43
N LYS A 58 6.13 0.33 5.29
CA LYS A 58 5.10 1.31 4.98
C LYS A 58 5.63 2.32 3.94
N ILE A 59 4.79 2.68 2.99
CA ILE A 59 5.10 3.63 1.91
C ILE A 59 4.16 4.83 2.06
N GLU A 60 4.69 5.99 2.42
CA GLU A 60 3.91 7.20 2.66
C GLU A 60 4.33 8.39 1.79
N GLU A 61 5.48 8.31 1.14
CA GLU A 61 6.01 9.41 0.35
C GLU A 61 5.34 9.44 -1.03
N GLU A 62 4.34 10.31 -1.19
CA GLU A 62 3.51 10.40 -2.40
C GLU A 62 4.31 10.63 -3.68
N LYS A 63 5.40 11.40 -3.58
CA LYS A 63 6.28 11.72 -4.70
C LYS A 63 7.36 10.67 -4.97
N ALA A 64 7.52 9.66 -4.10
CA ALA A 64 8.49 8.61 -4.34
C ALA A 64 8.04 7.73 -5.50
N SER A 65 8.98 7.35 -6.37
CA SER A 65 8.66 6.34 -7.39
C SER A 65 8.40 5.01 -6.70
N LEU A 66 7.51 4.22 -7.28
CA LEU A 66 7.17 2.91 -6.75
C LEU A 66 8.39 1.98 -6.75
N ILE A 67 9.25 2.09 -7.76
CA ILE A 67 10.49 1.31 -7.87
C ILE A 67 11.46 1.66 -6.74
N ASP A 68 11.62 2.94 -6.39
CA ASP A 68 12.47 3.38 -5.26
C ASP A 68 11.93 2.87 -3.91
N CYS A 69 10.61 2.63 -3.83
CA CYS A 69 9.97 2.03 -2.68
C CYS A 69 10.16 0.50 -2.62
N GLY A 70 10.72 -0.12 -3.67
CA GLY A 70 10.90 -1.56 -3.82
C GLY A 70 9.72 -2.29 -4.45
N VAL A 71 8.75 -1.55 -5.00
CA VAL A 71 7.58 -2.12 -5.70
C VAL A 71 7.99 -2.48 -7.12
N GLN A 72 7.58 -3.66 -7.56
CA GLN A 72 7.85 -4.23 -8.87
C GLN A 72 6.56 -4.84 -9.44
N ASP A 73 6.62 -5.27 -10.70
CA ASP A 73 5.54 -6.06 -11.29
C ASP A 73 5.27 -7.33 -10.44
N GLY A 74 4.00 -7.54 -10.08
CA GLY A 74 3.58 -8.65 -9.22
C GLY A 74 3.80 -8.43 -7.71
N SER A 75 4.32 -7.27 -7.27
CA SER A 75 4.45 -6.98 -5.84
C SER A 75 3.10 -7.01 -5.11
N HIS A 76 3.13 -7.49 -3.87
CA HIS A 76 1.97 -7.57 -2.99
C HIS A 76 1.97 -6.42 -1.99
N LEU A 77 0.89 -5.65 -1.96
CA LEU A 77 0.69 -4.49 -1.11
C LEU A 77 -0.50 -4.73 -0.19
N TYR A 78 -0.39 -4.32 1.06
CA TYR A 78 -1.50 -4.22 1.98
C TYR A 78 -2.04 -2.79 1.99
N LEU A 79 -3.36 -2.66 1.94
CA LEU A 79 -4.08 -1.41 2.03
C LEU A 79 -4.72 -1.25 3.42
N PHE A 80 -4.29 -0.21 4.12
CA PHE A 80 -4.83 0.24 5.41
C PHE A 80 -5.48 1.62 5.26
N PHE A 81 -6.23 2.04 6.27
CA PHE A 81 -6.86 3.37 6.32
C PHE A 81 -6.39 4.15 7.53
N ASN A 82 -6.11 5.43 7.33
CA ASN A 82 -6.03 6.37 8.43
C ASN A 82 -7.45 6.68 8.94
N PRO A 83 -7.78 6.46 10.22
CA PRO A 83 -9.05 6.90 10.79
C PRO A 83 -9.21 8.43 10.70
N ILE A 84 -10.46 8.90 10.80
CA ILE A 84 -10.84 10.28 10.49
C ILE A 84 -10.48 11.27 11.62
N ASP A 85 -10.13 10.81 12.82
CA ASP A 85 -10.04 11.70 13.97
C ASP A 85 -8.66 12.30 14.20
N ASP A 86 -8.63 13.63 14.17
CA ASP A 86 -7.52 14.55 14.50
C ASP A 86 -6.93 14.35 15.92
N ASP A 87 -7.55 13.51 16.76
CA ASP A 87 -7.17 13.26 18.16
C ASP A 87 -6.51 11.88 18.41
N PHE A 88 -6.57 10.95 17.45
CA PHE A 88 -6.05 9.58 17.62
C PHE A 88 -4.61 9.39 17.12
N LYS A 89 -3.71 10.36 17.35
CA LYS A 89 -2.30 10.24 16.93
C LYS A 89 -1.51 9.15 17.67
N ASP A 90 -2.02 8.59 18.77
CA ASP A 90 -1.28 7.65 19.62
C ASP A 90 -1.85 6.23 19.76
N HIS A 91 -2.81 5.81 18.91
CA HIS A 91 -3.43 4.47 19.10
C HIS A 91 -3.64 3.64 17.82
N PHE A 92 -2.71 3.73 16.85
CA PHE A 92 -2.54 2.65 15.87
C PHE A 92 -1.26 1.84 16.18
N MET A 93 -1.19 1.36 17.42
CA MET A 93 -0.58 0.05 17.66
C MET A 93 -1.52 -0.97 17.01
N LEU A 94 -1.40 -1.17 15.69
CA LEU A 94 -1.72 -2.47 15.12
C LEU A 94 -0.93 -3.43 16.01
N THR A 95 -1.58 -4.14 16.91
CA THR A 95 -0.93 -5.23 17.64
C THR A 95 -0.68 -6.27 16.57
N TRP A 96 0.46 -6.13 15.90
CA TRP A 96 1.04 -7.18 15.09
C TRP A 96 1.02 -8.42 15.98
N PRO A 97 0.54 -9.57 15.49
CA PRO A 97 0.80 -10.80 16.19
C PRO A 97 2.32 -10.89 16.28
N ASP A 98 2.87 -10.73 17.48
CA ASP A 98 4.21 -11.17 17.80
C ASP A 98 4.23 -12.66 17.46
N PHE A 99 4.69 -12.99 16.25
CA PHE A 99 5.24 -14.29 15.99
C PHE A 99 6.56 -14.35 16.77
N HIS A 100 6.43 -14.51 18.09
CA HIS A 100 7.48 -15.09 18.92
C HIS A 100 7.75 -16.47 18.34
N LEU A 101 8.78 -16.55 17.52
CA LEU A 101 9.48 -17.80 17.24
C LEU A 101 10.51 -17.94 18.35
N ASP A 102 10.33 -18.98 19.17
CA ASP A 102 11.36 -19.53 20.07
C ASP A 102 12.69 -19.81 19.34
#